data_AF-D2XCC2-F1
#
_entry.id   AF-D2XCC2-F1
#
_cell.length_a   1.000
_cell.length_b   1.000
_cell.length_c   1.000
_cell.angle_alpha   90.00
_cell.angle_beta   90.00
_cell.angle_gamma   90.00
#
_symmetry.space_group_name_H-M   'P 1'
#
loop_
_entity.id
_entity.type
_entity.pdbx_description
1 polymer ?
#
loop_
_entity_poly.entity_id
_entity_poly.type
_entity_poly.pdbx_seq_one_letter_code
_entity_poly.pdbx_strand_id
1 'polypeptide(L)'
;KQELLIRMRNDLEAGLPGARVSFSQPIMDNLSEAIMGTIADLAVFVSGNDLKIMRQIASEVLEIVKDMKGASEFGIEQEADSPQLTVRIDREAAARYGINVNDVQQMVEAAIGMQRIDTLYEGPSDVPPKTPARFGIVVRFSKDYRSS
;
A
#
# COMPACT_ATOMS: atom_id res chain seq x y z
N LYS A 1 -14.55 0.01 30.30
CA LYS A 1 -13.75 -0.49 29.15
C LYS A 1 -14.17 0.17 27.84
N GLN A 2 -15.41 -0.01 27.37
CA GLN A 2 -15.89 0.61 26.12
C GLN A 2 -15.76 2.14 26.10
N GLU A 3 -16.11 2.80 27.20
CA GLU A 3 -15.97 4.26 27.34
C GLU A 3 -14.52 4.77 27.19
N LEU A 4 -13.54 3.98 27.67
CA LEU A 4 -12.13 4.29 27.52
C LEU A 4 -11.70 4.20 26.05
N LEU A 5 -12.12 3.15 25.34
CA LEU A 5 -11.81 2.96 23.92
C LEU A 5 -12.41 4.09 23.06
N ILE A 6 -13.65 4.50 23.34
CA ILE A 6 -14.30 5.63 22.66
C ILE A 6 -13.53 6.93 22.90
N ARG A 7 -13.12 7.18 24.14
CA ARG A 7 -12.34 8.38 24.48
C ARG A 7 -11.00 8.40 23.75
N MET A 8 -10.26 7.28 23.78
CA MET A 8 -8.98 7.15 23.08
C MET A 8 -9.15 7.36 21.57
N ARG A 9 -10.19 6.78 20.96
CA ARG A 9 -10.49 6.98 19.54
C ARG A 9 -10.66 8.46 19.23
N ASN A 10 -11.57 9.12 19.95
CA ASN A 10 -11.91 10.52 19.69
C ASN A 10 -10.70 11.44 19.89
N ASP A 11 -9.88 11.19 20.93
CA ASP A 11 -8.66 11.98 21.19
C ASP A 11 -7.62 11.78 20.08
N LEU A 12 -7.44 10.55 19.57
CA LEU A 12 -6.50 10.24 18.48
C LEU A 12 -6.95 10.81 17.14
N GLU A 13 -8.22 10.63 16.78
CA GLU A 13 -8.78 11.14 15.52
C GLU A 13 -8.81 12.68 15.50
N ALA A 14 -9.02 13.34 16.65
CA ALA A 14 -8.92 14.79 16.75
C ALA A 14 -7.49 15.31 16.50
N GLY A 15 -6.47 14.54 16.87
CA GLY A 15 -5.05 14.88 16.66
C GLY A 15 -4.50 14.48 15.30
N LEU A 16 -5.16 13.59 14.56
CA LEU A 16 -4.69 12.98 13.31
C LEU A 16 -5.74 13.10 12.20
N PRO A 17 -5.84 14.25 11.51
CA PRO A 17 -6.81 14.44 10.44
C PRO A 17 -6.64 13.40 9.33
N GLY A 18 -7.75 12.74 8.97
CA GLY A 18 -7.77 11.68 7.95
C GLY A 18 -7.44 10.29 8.48
N ALA A 19 -7.04 10.13 9.73
CA ALA A 19 -6.91 8.82 10.36
C ALA A 19 -8.26 8.32 10.87
N ARG A 20 -8.48 7.01 10.75
CA ARG A 20 -9.60 6.28 11.35
C ARG A 20 -9.01 5.24 12.28
N VAL A 21 -9.44 5.22 13.53
CA VAL A 21 -8.84 4.36 14.56
C VAL A 21 -9.83 3.27 14.97
N SER A 22 -9.41 2.02 14.83
CA SER A 22 -10.09 0.84 15.36
C SER A 22 -9.27 0.23 16.50
N PHE A 23 -9.96 -0.42 17.43
CA PHE A 23 -9.33 -1.08 18.57
C PHE A 23 -9.66 -2.56 18.58
N SER A 24 -8.64 -3.39 18.78
CA SER A 24 -8.75 -4.83 18.72
C SER A 24 -7.71 -5.51 19.63
N GLN A 25 -7.61 -6.83 19.56
CA GLN A 25 -6.65 -7.61 20.35
C GLN A 25 -5.78 -8.45 19.41
N PRO A 26 -4.43 -8.37 19.48
CA PRO A 26 -3.55 -8.99 18.49
C PRO A 26 -3.76 -10.49 18.27
N ILE A 27 -4.14 -11.23 19.32
CA ILE A 27 -4.43 -12.67 19.22
C ILE A 27 -5.69 -12.91 18.39
N MET A 28 -6.74 -12.10 18.61
CA MET A 28 -7.98 -12.20 17.85
C MET A 28 -7.77 -11.75 16.41
N ASP A 29 -6.99 -10.69 16.18
CA ASP A 29 -6.73 -10.16 14.84
C ASP A 29 -6.04 -11.20 13.95
N ASN A 30 -4.98 -11.84 14.48
CA ASN A 30 -4.28 -12.90 13.77
C ASN A 30 -5.21 -14.08 13.43
N LEU A 31 -6.15 -14.40 14.31
CA LEU A 31 -7.12 -15.46 14.09
C LEU A 31 -8.16 -15.07 13.04
N SER A 32 -8.75 -13.88 13.16
CA SER A 32 -9.74 -13.35 12.22
C SER A 32 -9.15 -13.17 10.83
N GLU A 33 -7.93 -12.64 10.72
CA GLU A 33 -7.22 -12.48 9.46
C GLU A 33 -6.91 -13.84 8.82
N ALA A 34 -6.48 -14.83 9.60
CA ALA A 34 -6.21 -16.17 9.09
C ALA A 34 -7.48 -16.90 8.58
N ILE A 35 -8.64 -16.62 9.17
CA ILE A 35 -9.91 -17.29 8.81
C ILE A 35 -10.68 -16.54 7.73
N MET A 36 -10.81 -15.22 7.89
CA MET A 36 -11.69 -14.35 7.10
C MET A 36 -10.91 -13.46 6.12
N GLY A 37 -9.59 -13.35 6.26
CA GLY A 37 -8.75 -12.47 5.43
C GLY A 37 -8.84 -10.99 5.82
N THR A 38 -9.45 -10.68 6.96
CA THR A 38 -9.64 -9.32 7.47
C THR A 38 -9.63 -9.33 8.99
N ILE A 39 -9.23 -8.22 9.60
CA ILE A 39 -9.20 -8.04 11.06
C ILE A 39 -10.55 -7.56 11.62
N ALA A 40 -11.53 -7.26 10.76
CA ALA A 40 -12.85 -6.83 11.19
C ALA A 40 -13.66 -8.00 11.78
N ASP A 41 -14.45 -7.71 12.82
CA ASP A 41 -15.36 -8.70 13.44
C ASP A 41 -16.41 -9.23 12.45
N LEU A 42 -16.81 -8.41 11.47
CA LEU A 42 -17.73 -8.74 10.40
C LEU A 42 -17.28 -8.08 9.09
N ALA A 43 -17.41 -8.81 7.98
CA ALA A 43 -17.07 -8.32 6.65
C ALA A 43 -18.15 -8.63 5.62
N VAL A 44 -18.32 -7.72 4.67
CA VAL A 44 -19.19 -7.88 3.51
C VAL A 44 -18.32 -7.91 2.25
N PHE A 45 -18.28 -9.05 1.58
CA PHE A 45 -17.49 -9.21 0.35
C PHE A 45 -18.31 -8.79 -0.87
N VAL A 46 -17.82 -7.77 -1.57
CA VAL A 46 -18.35 -7.37 -2.89
C VAL A 46 -17.41 -7.93 -3.96
N SER A 47 -17.92 -8.80 -4.82
CA SER A 47 -17.13 -9.48 -5.85
C SER A 47 -17.70 -9.24 -7.24
N GLY A 48 -16.81 -9.09 -8.22
CA GLY A 48 -17.16 -8.76 -9.60
C GLY A 48 -15.91 -8.46 -10.43
N ASN A 49 -16.13 -8.12 -11.70
CA ASN A 49 -15.04 -7.92 -12.66
C ASN A 49 -14.63 -6.45 -12.83
N ASP A 50 -15.44 -5.50 -12.36
CA ASP A 50 -15.19 -4.06 -12.49
C ASP A 50 -14.99 -3.43 -11.10
N LEU A 51 -13.76 -2.98 -10.85
CA LEU A 51 -13.37 -2.35 -9.59
C LEU A 51 -14.16 -1.08 -9.28
N LYS A 52 -14.56 -0.31 -10.29
CA LYS A 52 -15.34 0.92 -10.09
C LYS A 52 -16.75 0.60 -9.62
N ILE A 53 -17.39 -0.38 -10.24
CA ILE A 53 -18.73 -0.84 -9.85
C ILE A 53 -18.67 -1.45 -8.45
N MET A 54 -17.68 -2.30 -8.16
CA MET A 54 -17.51 -2.87 -6.83
C MET A 54 -17.31 -1.79 -5.75
N ARG A 55 -16.54 -0.74 -6.05
CA ARG A 55 -16.33 0.38 -5.13
C ARG A 55 -17.61 1.18 -4.89
N GLN A 56 -18.41 1.40 -5.94
CA GLN A 56 -19.71 2.05 -5.82
C GLN A 56 -20.64 1.25 -4.92
N ILE A 57 -20.80 -0.06 -5.18
CA ILE A 57 -21.64 -0.95 -4.38
C ILE A 57 -21.15 -0.99 -2.92
N ALA A 58 -19.83 -1.10 -2.69
CA ALA A 58 -19.27 -1.07 -1.34
C ALA A 58 -19.58 0.25 -0.61
N SER A 59 -19.63 1.37 -1.32
CA SER A 59 -20.01 2.67 -0.75
C SER A 59 -21.50 2.72 -0.40
N GLU A 60 -22.37 2.16 -1.24
CA GLU A 60 -23.80 2.03 -0.95
C GLU A 60 -24.05 1.14 0.27
N VAL A 61 -23.34 0.01 0.38
CA VAL A 61 -23.38 -0.88 1.56
C VAL A 61 -22.88 -0.14 2.81
N LEU A 62 -21.81 0.65 2.70
CA LEU A 62 -21.26 1.41 3.82
C LEU A 62 -22.28 2.42 4.38
N GLU A 63 -23.02 3.12 3.52
CA GLU A 63 -24.08 4.04 3.95
C GLU A 63 -25.20 3.31 4.69
N ILE A 64 -25.56 2.09 4.27
CA ILE A 64 -26.53 1.26 5.00
C ILE A 64 -25.99 0.86 6.37
N VAL A 65 -24.75 0.36 6.44
CA VAL A 65 -24.12 -0.12 7.67
C VAL A 65 -23.96 1.01 8.70
N LYS A 66 -23.66 2.22 8.24
CA LYS A 66 -23.51 3.41 9.09
C LYS A 66 -24.76 3.74 9.90
N ASP A 67 -25.94 3.46 9.37
CA ASP A 67 -27.21 3.71 10.06
C ASP A 67 -27.68 2.52 10.92
N MET A 68 -26.97 1.39 10.89
CA MET A 68 -27.32 0.21 11.68
C MET A 68 -26.99 0.40 13.16
N LYS A 69 -27.97 0.11 14.02
CA LYS A 69 -27.76 0.11 15.47
C LYS A 69 -26.71 -0.93 15.86
N GLY A 70 -25.61 -0.47 16.46
CA GLY A 70 -24.51 -1.33 16.92
C GLY A 70 -23.29 -1.31 16.01
N ALA A 71 -23.35 -0.66 14.84
CA ALA A 71 -22.16 -0.36 14.05
C ALA A 71 -21.35 0.74 14.74
N SER A 72 -20.12 0.43 15.17
CA SER A 72 -19.21 1.38 15.82
C SER A 72 -18.04 1.74 14.92
N GLU A 73 -17.32 0.74 14.42
CA GLU A 73 -16.19 0.88 13.50
C GLU A 73 -16.56 0.25 12.16
N PHE A 74 -16.62 1.07 11.11
CA PHE A 74 -16.92 0.62 9.75
C PHE A 74 -16.05 1.38 8.74
N GLY A 75 -15.78 0.74 7.62
CA GLY A 75 -14.97 1.28 6.54
C GLY A 75 -14.92 0.32 5.36
N ILE A 76 -14.49 0.82 4.21
CA ILE A 76 -14.14 -0.03 3.08
C ILE A 76 -12.65 -0.30 3.18
N GLU A 77 -12.27 -1.57 3.26
CA GLU A 77 -10.88 -1.99 3.47
C GLU A 77 -9.97 -1.68 2.29
N GLN A 78 -10.48 -1.72 1.06
CA GLN A 78 -9.71 -1.36 -0.12
C GLN A 78 -9.30 0.12 -0.07
N GLU A 79 -8.01 0.39 -0.27
CA GLU A 79 -7.51 1.76 -0.42
C GLU A 79 -8.15 2.49 -1.61
N ALA A 80 -8.21 3.81 -1.52
CA ALA A 80 -8.66 4.64 -2.62
C ALA A 80 -7.68 4.58 -3.81
N ASP A 81 -8.12 5.06 -4.97
CA ASP A 81 -7.25 5.19 -6.13
C ASP A 81 -6.05 6.07 -5.79
N SER A 82 -4.85 5.49 -5.87
CA SER A 82 -3.61 6.21 -5.66
C SER A 82 -3.15 6.82 -6.99
N PRO A 83 -2.73 8.10 -7.03
CA PRO A 83 -2.24 8.71 -8.26
C PRO A 83 -0.98 7.99 -8.76
N GLN A 84 -1.01 7.59 -10.02
CA GLN A 84 0.12 6.92 -10.69
C GLN A 84 0.61 7.75 -11.88
N LEU A 85 1.93 7.85 -12.02
CA LEU A 85 2.57 8.36 -13.23
C LEU A 85 2.83 7.20 -14.19
N THR A 86 2.08 7.15 -15.30
CA THR A 86 2.26 6.12 -16.32
C THR A 86 3.12 6.64 -17.47
N VAL A 87 4.30 6.04 -17.67
CA VAL A 87 5.16 6.32 -18.82
C VAL A 87 4.77 5.39 -19.97
N ARG A 88 4.05 5.92 -20.97
CA ARG A 88 3.66 5.16 -22.17
C ARG A 88 4.66 5.40 -23.30
N ILE A 89 5.41 4.37 -23.65
CA ILE A 89 6.43 4.44 -24.70
C ILE A 89 5.77 4.34 -26.07
N ASP A 90 6.00 5.35 -26.92
CA ASP A 90 5.63 5.32 -28.33
C ASP A 90 6.67 4.52 -29.13
N ARG A 91 6.24 3.34 -29.62
CA ARG A 91 7.09 2.42 -30.35
C ARG A 91 7.48 2.94 -31.74
N GLU A 92 6.60 3.67 -32.41
CA GLU A 92 6.88 4.21 -33.74
C GLU A 92 7.90 5.34 -33.65
N ALA A 93 7.76 6.21 -32.64
CA ALA A 93 8.74 7.25 -32.36
C ALA A 93 10.11 6.64 -31.98
N ALA A 94 10.15 5.65 -31.09
CA ALA A 94 11.39 4.99 -30.69
C ALA A 94 12.12 4.35 -31.88
N ALA A 95 11.38 3.72 -32.80
CA ALA A 95 11.94 3.11 -34.01
C ALA A 95 12.64 4.12 -34.93
N ARG A 96 12.13 5.36 -35.04
CA ARG A 96 12.77 6.43 -35.84
C ARG A 96 14.14 6.84 -35.29
N TYR A 97 14.35 6.70 -33.98
CA TYR A 97 15.62 6.94 -33.32
C TYR A 97 16.48 5.68 -33.17
N GLY A 98 16.00 4.52 -33.63
CA GLY A 98 16.70 3.23 -33.47
C GLY A 98 16.80 2.76 -32.02
N ILE A 99 15.91 3.23 -31.13
CA ILE A 99 15.93 2.92 -29.70
C ILE A 99 15.01 1.73 -29.41
N ASN A 100 15.50 0.76 -28.65
CA ASN A 100 14.67 -0.34 -28.20
C ASN A 100 13.76 0.13 -27.04
N VAL A 101 12.51 -0.32 -27.06
CA VAL A 101 11.56 -0.09 -25.94
C VAL A 101 12.13 -0.60 -24.62
N ASN A 102 12.87 -1.71 -24.65
CA ASN A 102 13.53 -2.27 -23.47
C ASN A 102 14.53 -1.29 -22.85
N ASP A 103 15.30 -0.57 -23.68
CA ASP A 103 16.29 0.39 -23.21
C ASP A 103 15.63 1.58 -22.50
N VAL A 104 14.48 2.03 -23.03
CA VAL A 104 13.68 3.09 -22.40
C VAL A 104 13.11 2.63 -21.06
N GLN A 105 12.61 1.39 -20.96
CA GLN A 105 12.08 0.85 -19.70
C GLN A 105 13.19 0.72 -18.65
N GLN A 106 14.34 0.14 -19.02
CA GLN A 106 15.50 0.02 -18.13
C GLN A 106 15.99 1.39 -17.67
N MET A 107 16.02 2.38 -18.57
CA MET A 107 16.40 3.74 -18.20
C MET A 107 15.44 4.34 -17.18
N VAL A 108 14.12 4.18 -17.36
CA VAL A 108 13.12 4.68 -16.39
C VAL A 108 13.26 3.99 -15.03
N GLU A 109 13.48 2.67 -15.02
CA GLU A 109 13.71 1.89 -13.81
C GLU A 109 14.98 2.35 -13.08
N ALA A 110 16.10 2.48 -13.79
CA ALA A 110 17.36 2.97 -13.26
C ALA A 110 17.24 4.41 -12.74
N ALA A 111 16.65 5.31 -13.54
CA ALA A 111 16.60 6.73 -13.26
C ALA A 111 15.66 7.07 -12.08
N ILE A 112 14.47 6.48 -12.06
CA ILE A 112 13.38 6.84 -11.13
C ILE A 112 13.18 5.76 -10.08
N GLY A 113 13.12 4.50 -10.51
CA GLY A 113 12.75 3.32 -9.72
C GLY A 113 13.83 2.82 -8.76
N MET A 114 15.04 3.39 -8.78
CA MET A 114 16.17 2.98 -7.94
C MET A 114 16.57 1.52 -8.19
N GLN A 115 17.12 1.26 -9.36
CA GLN A 115 17.49 -0.10 -9.77
C GLN A 115 18.70 -0.61 -8.98
N ARG A 116 18.59 -1.80 -8.40
CA ARG A 116 19.72 -2.51 -7.79
C ARG A 116 20.60 -3.12 -8.87
N ILE A 117 21.86 -2.73 -8.88
CA ILE A 117 22.86 -3.23 -9.84
C ILE A 117 23.74 -4.33 -9.26
N ASP A 118 23.92 -4.34 -7.93
CA ASP A 118 24.76 -5.34 -7.27
C ASP A 118 24.46 -5.45 -5.76
N THR A 119 25.24 -6.27 -5.06
CA THR A 119 25.19 -6.50 -3.62
C THR A 119 26.58 -6.33 -3.03
N LEU A 120 26.74 -5.36 -2.13
CA LEU A 120 27.90 -5.27 -1.27
C LEU A 120 27.77 -6.28 -0.13
N TYR A 121 28.83 -7.07 0.06
CA TYR A 121 28.97 -7.98 1.19
C TYR A 121 30.00 -7.40 2.15
N GLU A 122 29.59 -7.09 3.37
CA GLU A 122 30.44 -6.50 4.40
C GLU A 122 30.36 -7.36 5.66
N GLY A 123 31.51 -7.90 6.09
CA GLY A 123 31.80 -8.51 7.41
C GLY A 123 30.77 -9.51 7.99
N PRO A 124 31.16 -10.42 8.89
CA PRO A 124 30.14 -11.16 9.65
C PRO A 124 29.37 -10.16 10.53
N SER A 125 28.03 -10.22 10.50
CA SER A 125 27.19 -9.55 11.50
C SER A 125 27.62 -9.99 12.90
N ASP A 126 27.77 -9.04 13.84
CA ASP A 126 28.02 -9.35 15.25
C ASP A 126 26.84 -10.13 15.89
N VAL A 127 25.68 -10.14 15.23
CA VAL A 127 24.48 -10.87 15.64
C VAL A 127 24.43 -12.26 15.00
N PRO A 128 24.26 -13.35 15.78
CA PRO A 128 24.09 -14.70 15.24
C PRO A 128 22.81 -14.84 14.39
N PRO A 129 22.82 -15.56 13.25
CA PRO A 129 23.98 -16.23 12.65
C PRO A 129 24.94 -15.21 12.02
N LYS A 130 26.25 -15.41 12.26
CA LYS A 130 27.37 -14.56 11.78
C LYS A 130 27.54 -14.65 10.25
N THR A 131 26.55 -14.17 9.54
CA THR A 131 26.50 -14.12 8.08
C THR A 131 26.97 -12.74 7.60
N PRO A 132 27.51 -12.64 6.37
CA PRO A 132 27.85 -11.36 5.79
C PRO A 132 26.65 -10.42 5.77
N ALA A 133 26.80 -9.19 6.26
CA ALA A 133 25.78 -8.17 6.01
C ALA A 133 25.70 -7.92 4.49
N ARG A 134 24.48 -7.81 3.96
CA ARG A 134 24.22 -7.62 2.54
C ARG A 134 23.55 -6.26 2.32
N PHE A 135 24.20 -5.41 1.56
CA PHE A 135 23.67 -4.10 1.16
C PHE A 135 23.43 -4.08 -0.34
N GLY A 136 22.27 -3.60 -0.78
CA GLY A 136 22.01 -3.41 -2.21
C GLY A 136 22.78 -2.18 -2.72
N ILE A 137 23.57 -2.35 -3.78
CA ILE A 137 24.13 -1.22 -4.53
C ILE A 137 23.08 -0.81 -5.56
N VAL A 138 22.64 0.43 -5.50
CA VAL A 138 21.57 0.96 -6.36
C VAL A 138 22.05 2.16 -7.15
N VAL A 139 21.51 2.32 -8.36
CA VAL A 139 21.69 3.51 -9.17
C VAL A 139 20.38 4.27 -9.26
N ARG A 140 20.48 5.61 -9.27
CA ARG A 140 19.35 6.52 -9.42
C ARG A 140 19.84 7.87 -9.91
N PHE A 141 19.03 8.57 -10.70
CA PHE A 141 19.31 9.96 -11.03
C PHE A 141 19.19 10.85 -9.78
N SER A 142 19.94 11.96 -9.80
CA SER A 142 19.83 12.99 -8.77
C SER A 142 18.40 13.54 -8.73
N LYS A 143 18.02 14.14 -7.60
CA LYS A 143 16.66 14.61 -7.36
C LYS A 143 16.21 15.60 -8.46
N ASP A 144 17.11 16.46 -8.92
CA ASP A 144 16.82 17.52 -9.89
C ASP A 144 16.32 17.00 -11.24
N TYR A 145 16.70 15.77 -11.61
CA TYR A 145 16.26 15.15 -12.87
C TYR A 145 14.99 14.29 -12.74
N ARG A 146 14.39 14.22 -11.54
CA ARG A 146 13.19 13.42 -11.26
C ARG A 146 12.10 14.15 -10.48
N SER A 147 12.37 15.35 -9.99
CA SER A 147 11.35 16.24 -9.43
C SER A 147 10.68 17.00 -10.56
N SER A 148 9.38 16.77 -10.76
CA SER A 148 8.49 17.70 -11.47
C SER A 148 8.05 18.83 -10.55
#